data_AF-A0A8B9VIG3-F1
#
_entry.id   AF-A0A8B9VIG3-F1
#
_cell.length_a   1.000
_cell.length_b   1.000
_cell.length_c   1.000
_cell.angle_alpha   90.00
_cell.angle_beta   90.00
_cell.angle_gamma   90.00
#
_symmetry.space_group_name_H-M   'P 1'
#
loop_
_entity.id
_entity.type
_entity.pdbx_description
1 polymer ?
#
loop_
_entity_poly.entity_id
_entity_poly.type
_entity_poly.pdbx_seq_one_letter_code
_entity_poly.pdbx_strand_id
1 'polypeptide(L)'
;MWRRRYVSARQLDGFRHYKYNAVDTNPLSVYVMQPIWNKIIKIVPLWIAPNLLTFSGFVMILVNYFLISFYDWDYTASGTSPGLVPTWVWLFSAFTTFCAYALDSIDGKHARRTQSSSPLGELFDHGLDSWATSIFVLSFFSVCSRDNGKTGVSVYTMYIYLSIVLFNFMCSHWEKYNTGVLFLPWGYDLSQVVLIAAYLLTGLVGVEVWQKPLLFGYYITDVLVILLIGFSLLRSFPQTLYNIHRAHLKKTLKNGSLYEGLLPLVSPLLLFVLLTVWVVLSPGNILAKQPRLFLWMVGVTFSNVICKVIVCQMSSTRPELLHWFLFPLALVVYAAISGLLGWAEEAVLAAFTALVTAAHVHYGICVGRQLSEHFNIYIFSLKKRVQE
;
A
#
# COMPACT_ATOMS: atom_id res chain seq x y z
N MET A 1 -9.58 -25.48 -6.21
CA MET A 1 -9.00 -24.45 -5.31
C MET A 1 -9.18 -23.01 -5.85
N TRP A 2 -8.94 -22.72 -7.14
CA TRP A 2 -9.01 -21.36 -7.74
C TRP A 2 -10.40 -20.87 -8.21
N ARG A 3 -11.50 -21.49 -7.77
CA ARG A 3 -12.88 -21.13 -8.16
C ARG A 3 -13.72 -20.60 -6.98
N ARG A 4 -13.08 -20.25 -5.87
CA ARG A 4 -13.78 -19.73 -4.69
C ARG A 4 -14.39 -18.36 -5.02
N ARG A 5 -15.66 -18.16 -4.65
CA ARG A 5 -16.35 -16.87 -4.79
C ARG A 5 -16.08 -16.01 -3.57
N TYR A 6 -15.53 -14.82 -3.79
CA TYR A 6 -15.18 -13.84 -2.75
C TYR A 6 -16.03 -12.58 -2.81
N VAL A 7 -16.62 -12.33 -3.98
CA VAL A 7 -17.56 -11.24 -4.23
C VAL A 7 -18.96 -11.84 -4.29
N SER A 8 -19.85 -11.36 -3.43
CA SER A 8 -21.24 -11.80 -3.39
C SER A 8 -22.03 -11.32 -4.61
N ALA A 9 -23.18 -11.96 -4.89
CA ALA A 9 -24.06 -11.53 -5.97
C ALA A 9 -24.50 -10.06 -5.81
N ARG A 10 -24.80 -9.62 -4.58
CA ARG A 10 -25.14 -8.23 -4.27
C ARG A 10 -23.99 -7.26 -4.57
N GLN A 11 -22.75 -7.64 -4.26
CA GLN A 11 -21.59 -6.82 -4.57
C GLN A 11 -21.37 -6.73 -6.09
N LEU A 12 -21.49 -7.84 -6.81
CA LEU A 12 -21.40 -7.88 -8.28
C LEU A 12 -22.44 -6.97 -8.92
N ASP A 13 -23.69 -7.01 -8.45
CA ASP A 13 -24.75 -6.13 -8.91
C ASP A 13 -24.43 -4.65 -8.64
N GLY A 14 -23.95 -4.33 -7.43
CA GLY A 14 -23.50 -2.98 -7.08
C GLY A 14 -22.40 -2.44 -7.99
N PHE A 15 -21.48 -3.28 -8.46
CA PHE A 15 -20.44 -2.87 -9.41
C PHE A 15 -20.99 -2.46 -10.77
N ARG A 16 -22.19 -2.90 -11.19
CA ARG A 16 -22.81 -2.46 -12.46
C ARG A 16 -23.21 -0.99 -12.46
N HIS A 17 -23.55 -0.48 -11.28
CA HIS A 17 -23.96 0.90 -11.09
C HIS A 17 -22.81 1.83 -10.69
N TYR A 18 -21.61 1.26 -10.53
CA TYR A 18 -20.45 2.00 -10.10
C TYR A 18 -19.99 3.00 -11.18
N LYS A 19 -19.70 4.23 -10.74
CA LYS A 19 -19.12 5.28 -11.56
C LYS A 19 -17.89 5.84 -10.85
N TYR A 20 -16.78 5.92 -11.58
CA TYR A 20 -15.57 6.54 -11.08
C TYR A 20 -15.80 8.00 -10.73
N ASN A 21 -15.36 8.40 -9.55
CA ASN A 21 -15.40 9.78 -9.08
C ASN A 21 -14.21 10.05 -8.18
N ALA A 22 -13.29 10.89 -8.68
CA ALA A 22 -12.09 11.28 -7.96
C ALA A 22 -11.81 12.76 -8.16
N VAL A 23 -11.20 13.37 -7.15
CA VAL A 23 -10.78 14.78 -7.16
C VAL A 23 -9.31 14.83 -6.77
N ASP A 24 -8.53 15.47 -7.63
CA ASP A 24 -7.13 15.78 -7.36
C ASP A 24 -6.97 17.28 -7.10
N THR A 25 -6.35 17.61 -5.96
CA THR A 25 -6.03 18.99 -5.59
C THR A 25 -4.56 19.14 -5.25
N ASN A 26 -3.74 18.11 -5.45
CA ASN A 26 -2.32 18.12 -5.11
C ASN A 26 -1.57 19.01 -6.11
N PRO A 27 -0.95 20.13 -5.68
CA PRO A 27 -0.24 21.02 -6.60
C PRO A 27 0.89 20.30 -7.33
N LEU A 28 1.60 19.38 -6.67
CA LEU A 28 2.66 18.59 -7.30
C LEU A 28 2.10 17.71 -8.42
N SER A 29 1.02 16.98 -8.15
CA SER A 29 0.33 16.20 -9.19
C SER A 29 -0.11 17.11 -10.33
N VAL A 30 -0.99 18.08 -10.05
CA VAL A 30 -1.70 18.88 -11.05
C VAL A 30 -0.76 19.67 -11.94
N TYR A 31 0.26 20.32 -11.38
CA TYR A 31 1.11 21.26 -12.12
C TYR A 31 2.41 20.65 -12.64
N VAL A 32 2.89 19.54 -12.06
CA VAL A 32 4.18 18.94 -12.44
C VAL A 32 3.99 17.55 -13.03
N MET A 33 3.35 16.64 -12.28
CA MET A 33 3.30 15.23 -12.66
C MET A 33 2.31 14.97 -13.80
N GLN A 34 1.12 15.57 -13.76
CA GLN A 34 0.09 15.41 -14.80
C GLN A 34 0.60 15.80 -16.21
N PRO A 35 1.31 16.94 -16.41
CA PRO A 35 1.97 17.24 -17.67
C PRO A 35 2.97 16.18 -18.15
N ILE A 36 3.75 15.59 -17.24
CA ILE A 36 4.71 14.51 -17.56
C ILE A 36 3.94 13.26 -18.01
N TRP A 37 2.94 12.84 -17.24
CA TRP A 37 2.08 11.69 -17.55
C TRP A 37 1.35 11.83 -18.89
N ASN A 38 0.89 13.03 -19.22
CA ASN A 38 0.27 13.32 -20.52
C ASN A 38 1.25 13.21 -21.70
N LYS A 39 2.56 13.32 -21.47
CA LYS A 39 3.59 13.03 -22.48
C LYS A 39 3.90 11.53 -22.55
N ILE A 40 4.14 10.90 -21.40
CA ILE A 40 4.50 9.47 -21.33
C ILE A 40 3.43 8.57 -21.92
N ILE A 41 2.15 8.84 -21.63
CA ILE A 41 1.04 8.03 -22.15
C ILE A 41 1.05 7.92 -23.68
N LYS A 42 1.55 8.92 -24.41
CA LYS A 42 1.60 8.91 -25.89
C LYS A 42 2.51 7.83 -26.43
N ILE A 43 3.49 7.39 -25.64
CA ILE A 43 4.45 6.31 -25.96
C ILE A 43 3.77 4.95 -25.83
N VAL A 44 2.76 4.81 -24.96
CA VAL A 44 2.07 3.54 -24.72
C VAL A 44 1.26 3.13 -25.96
N PRO A 45 1.52 1.93 -26.54
CA PRO A 45 0.74 1.43 -27.65
C PRO A 45 -0.73 1.18 -27.29
N LEU A 46 -1.63 1.43 -28.22
CA LEU A 46 -3.09 1.31 -28.00
C LEU A 46 -3.58 -0.14 -27.80
N TRP A 47 -2.74 -1.14 -28.08
CA TRP A 47 -3.09 -2.55 -27.85
C TRP A 47 -2.75 -3.04 -26.44
N ILE A 48 -2.03 -2.25 -25.64
CA ILE A 48 -1.72 -2.57 -24.25
C ILE A 48 -2.96 -2.33 -23.39
N ALA A 49 -3.37 -3.35 -22.63
CA ALA A 49 -4.45 -3.21 -21.66
C ALA A 49 -4.00 -2.35 -20.46
N PRO A 50 -4.85 -1.45 -19.93
CA PRO A 50 -4.52 -0.62 -18.76
C PRO A 50 -4.04 -1.43 -17.55
N ASN A 51 -4.74 -2.50 -17.18
CA ASN A 51 -4.36 -3.33 -16.03
C ASN A 51 -3.00 -4.01 -16.20
N LEU A 52 -2.49 -4.16 -17.44
CA LEU A 52 -1.14 -4.66 -17.67
C LEU A 52 -0.10 -3.62 -17.28
N LEU A 53 -0.38 -2.32 -17.42
CA LEU A 53 0.49 -1.24 -16.96
C LEU A 53 0.60 -1.28 -15.44
N THR A 54 -0.54 -1.27 -14.74
CA THR A 54 -0.65 -1.39 -13.28
C THR A 54 0.11 -2.63 -12.79
N PHE A 55 -0.16 -3.80 -13.39
CA PHE A 55 0.48 -5.06 -12.98
C PHE A 55 1.99 -5.06 -13.24
N SER A 56 2.44 -4.48 -14.36
CA SER A 56 3.87 -4.36 -14.66
C SER A 56 4.58 -3.46 -13.66
N GLY A 57 3.97 -2.33 -13.28
CA GLY A 57 4.48 -1.45 -12.23
C GLY A 57 4.58 -2.18 -10.90
N PHE A 58 3.52 -2.90 -10.50
CA PHE A 58 3.51 -3.72 -9.28
C PHE A 58 4.63 -4.79 -9.27
N VAL A 59 4.83 -5.50 -10.38
CA VAL A 59 5.92 -6.48 -10.50
C VAL A 59 7.30 -5.83 -10.39
N MET A 60 7.50 -4.64 -10.97
CA MET A 60 8.77 -3.90 -10.82
C MET A 60 9.06 -3.55 -9.36
N ILE A 61 8.04 -3.15 -8.59
CA ILE A 61 8.18 -2.87 -7.16
C ILE A 61 8.56 -4.13 -6.39
N LEU A 62 7.93 -5.27 -6.68
CA LEU A 62 8.28 -6.57 -6.07
C LEU A 62 9.71 -6.99 -6.38
N VAL A 63 10.12 -6.90 -7.65
CA VAL A 63 11.50 -7.22 -8.07
C VAL A 63 12.50 -6.34 -7.32
N ASN A 64 12.23 -5.04 -7.24
CA ASN A 64 13.08 -4.12 -6.49
C ASN A 64 13.17 -4.49 -4.99
N TYR A 65 12.03 -4.78 -4.35
CA TYR A 65 12.00 -5.18 -2.96
C TYR A 65 12.81 -6.44 -2.69
N PHE A 66 12.61 -7.51 -3.49
CA PHE A 66 13.35 -8.76 -3.29
C PHE A 66 14.83 -8.63 -3.63
N LEU A 67 15.18 -7.81 -4.63
CA LEU A 67 16.57 -7.51 -4.96
C LEU A 67 17.28 -6.81 -3.79
N ILE A 68 16.68 -5.77 -3.21
CA ILE A 68 17.24 -5.10 -2.03
C ILE A 68 17.28 -6.07 -0.83
N SER A 69 16.22 -6.85 -0.61
CA SER A 69 16.13 -7.81 0.49
C SER A 69 17.19 -8.90 0.43
N PHE A 70 17.63 -9.28 -0.78
CA PHE A 70 18.72 -10.24 -0.98
C PHE A 70 20.06 -9.71 -0.46
N TYR A 71 20.35 -8.42 -0.68
CA TYR A 71 21.58 -7.79 -0.20
C TYR A 71 21.49 -7.33 1.26
N ASP A 72 20.30 -6.98 1.73
CA ASP A 72 20.12 -6.35 3.04
C ASP A 72 18.91 -6.88 3.80
N TRP A 73 18.93 -8.13 4.25
CA TRP A 73 17.78 -8.71 4.94
C TRP A 73 17.39 -7.95 6.22
N ASP A 74 18.37 -7.52 7.01
CA ASP A 74 18.17 -6.96 8.36
C ASP A 74 18.05 -5.43 8.43
N TYR A 75 17.95 -4.77 7.26
CA TYR A 75 17.92 -3.31 7.12
C TYR A 75 19.19 -2.62 7.62
N THR A 76 20.37 -3.17 7.37
CA THR A 76 21.67 -2.64 7.83
C THR A 76 22.51 -2.00 6.72
N ALA A 77 22.00 -1.95 5.47
CA ALA A 77 22.79 -1.57 4.30
C ALA A 77 23.48 -0.21 4.45
N SER A 78 22.74 0.82 4.85
CA SER A 78 23.34 2.16 4.99
C SER A 78 24.16 2.36 6.25
N GLY A 79 24.09 1.43 7.22
CA GLY A 79 24.84 1.51 8.49
C GLY A 79 26.23 0.85 8.43
N THR A 80 26.57 0.23 7.31
CA THR A 80 27.86 -0.43 7.06
C THR A 80 28.64 0.34 5.99
N SER A 81 29.98 0.37 6.07
CA SER A 81 30.85 0.96 5.04
C SER A 81 31.79 -0.13 4.51
N PRO A 82 31.92 -0.31 3.18
CA PRO A 82 31.44 0.55 2.07
C PRO A 82 29.96 0.33 1.64
N GLY A 83 29.12 -0.25 2.49
CA GLY A 83 27.70 -0.54 2.22
C GLY A 83 27.49 -1.96 1.67
N LEU A 84 26.42 -2.64 2.13
CA LEU A 84 26.10 -4.02 1.69
C LEU A 84 25.51 -4.09 0.28
N VAL A 85 24.88 -3.01 -0.19
CA VAL A 85 24.10 -2.97 -1.43
C VAL A 85 24.92 -2.26 -2.52
N PRO A 86 25.20 -2.93 -3.66
CA PRO A 86 25.94 -2.32 -4.77
C PRO A 86 25.25 -1.08 -5.34
N THR A 87 26.03 -0.09 -5.78
CA THR A 87 25.52 1.18 -6.36
C THR A 87 24.48 1.00 -7.46
N TRP A 88 24.68 0.03 -8.36
CA TRP A 88 23.75 -0.21 -9.45
C TRP A 88 22.35 -0.62 -8.95
N VAL A 89 22.26 -1.28 -7.78
CA VAL A 89 20.98 -1.67 -7.18
C VAL A 89 20.21 -0.41 -6.80
N TRP A 90 20.84 0.59 -6.17
CA TRP A 90 20.19 1.86 -5.84
C TRP A 90 19.70 2.61 -7.09
N LEU A 91 20.52 2.66 -8.15
CA LEU A 91 20.12 3.30 -9.41
C LEU A 91 18.99 2.52 -10.10
N PHE A 92 19.03 1.19 -10.04
CA PHE A 92 17.95 0.34 -10.52
C PHE A 92 16.68 0.57 -9.71
N SER A 93 16.75 0.69 -8.38
CA SER A 93 15.62 1.00 -7.51
C SER A 93 14.98 2.34 -7.85
N ALA A 94 15.78 3.38 -8.14
CA ALA A 94 15.28 4.67 -8.60
C ALA A 94 14.51 4.51 -9.92
N PHE A 95 15.10 3.79 -10.88
CA PHE A 95 14.49 3.53 -12.18
C PHE A 95 13.18 2.75 -12.06
N THR A 96 13.16 1.62 -11.35
CA THR A 96 11.96 0.79 -11.19
C THR A 96 10.87 1.50 -10.41
N THR A 97 11.23 2.30 -9.40
CA THR A 97 10.26 3.12 -8.65
C THR A 97 9.63 4.17 -9.57
N PHE A 98 10.44 4.87 -10.38
CA PHE A 98 9.91 5.81 -11.37
C PHE A 98 9.01 5.13 -12.40
N CYS A 99 9.42 3.98 -12.94
CA CYS A 99 8.61 3.24 -13.90
C CYS A 99 7.29 2.77 -13.27
N ALA A 100 7.32 2.23 -12.06
CA ALA A 100 6.11 1.81 -11.37
C ALA A 100 5.16 2.97 -11.13
N TYR A 101 5.67 4.10 -10.61
CA TYR A 101 4.90 5.32 -10.41
C TYR A 101 4.31 5.87 -11.71
N ALA A 102 5.08 5.85 -12.80
CA ALA A 102 4.62 6.30 -14.10
C ALA A 102 3.54 5.39 -14.68
N LEU A 103 3.72 4.06 -14.60
CA LEU A 103 2.79 3.07 -15.14
C LEU A 103 1.44 3.10 -14.40
N ASP A 104 1.49 3.22 -13.09
CA ASP A 104 0.35 3.46 -12.21
C ASP A 104 -0.39 4.74 -12.60
N SER A 105 0.32 5.87 -12.63
CA SER A 105 -0.28 7.18 -12.92
C SER A 105 -0.93 7.32 -14.31
N ILE A 106 -0.52 6.51 -15.28
CA ILE A 106 -1.05 6.57 -16.65
C ILE A 106 -2.11 5.51 -16.93
N ASP A 107 -2.36 4.53 -16.05
CA ASP A 107 -3.24 3.40 -16.36
C ASP A 107 -4.69 3.82 -16.62
N GLY A 108 -5.29 4.66 -15.77
CA GLY A 108 -6.65 5.14 -15.89
C GLY A 108 -6.76 6.16 -17.02
N LYS A 109 -5.70 6.92 -17.28
CA LYS A 109 -5.61 7.80 -18.45
C LYS A 109 -5.62 6.97 -19.74
N HIS A 110 -4.87 5.88 -19.76
CA HIS A 110 -4.82 4.95 -20.88
C HIS A 110 -6.15 4.23 -21.05
N ALA A 111 -6.80 3.82 -19.97
CA ALA A 111 -8.15 3.25 -20.00
C ALA A 111 -9.18 4.20 -20.63
N ARG A 112 -9.09 5.51 -20.36
CA ARG A 112 -9.93 6.51 -21.04
C ARG A 112 -9.57 6.65 -22.51
N ARG A 113 -8.27 6.67 -22.85
CA ARG A 113 -7.75 6.76 -24.23
C ARG A 113 -8.17 5.55 -25.09
N THR A 114 -8.23 4.36 -24.52
CA THR A 114 -8.64 3.11 -25.19
C THR A 114 -10.13 2.80 -25.02
N GLN A 115 -10.91 3.69 -24.38
CA GLN A 115 -12.33 3.51 -24.09
C GLN A 115 -12.64 2.18 -23.35
N SER A 116 -11.74 1.79 -22.44
CA SER A 116 -11.79 0.51 -21.71
C SER A 116 -11.83 0.69 -20.18
N SER A 117 -12.24 1.87 -19.70
CA SER A 117 -12.48 2.10 -18.27
C SER A 117 -13.55 1.16 -17.73
N SER A 118 -13.28 0.52 -16.57
CA SER A 118 -14.21 -0.42 -15.95
C SER A 118 -14.06 -0.43 -14.43
N PRO A 119 -15.11 -0.85 -13.67
CA PRO A 119 -14.99 -1.05 -12.22
C PRO A 119 -13.93 -2.10 -11.85
N LEU A 120 -13.70 -3.09 -12.73
CA LEU A 120 -12.62 -4.05 -12.54
C LEU A 120 -11.25 -3.36 -12.58
N GLY A 121 -11.01 -2.49 -13.58
CA GLY A 121 -9.72 -1.82 -13.71
C GLY A 121 -9.37 -0.99 -12.47
N GLU A 122 -10.32 -0.21 -11.96
CA GLU A 122 -10.09 0.58 -10.75
C GLU A 122 -9.97 -0.28 -9.47
N LEU A 123 -10.72 -1.38 -9.35
CA LEU A 123 -10.52 -2.29 -8.22
C LEU A 123 -9.14 -2.96 -8.28
N PHE A 124 -8.68 -3.29 -9.49
CA PHE A 124 -7.39 -3.91 -9.72
C PHE A 124 -6.25 -2.96 -9.31
N ASP A 125 -6.33 -1.70 -9.75
CA ASP A 125 -5.46 -0.59 -9.40
C ASP A 125 -5.35 -0.39 -7.88
N HIS A 126 -6.45 0.04 -7.24
CA HIS A 126 -6.45 0.28 -5.79
C HIS A 126 -6.14 -0.97 -4.97
N GLY A 127 -6.49 -2.15 -5.48
CA GLY A 127 -6.18 -3.42 -4.86
C GLY A 127 -4.67 -3.67 -4.78
N LEU A 128 -3.94 -3.44 -5.89
CA LEU A 128 -2.49 -3.55 -5.92
C LEU A 128 -1.82 -2.42 -5.12
N ASP A 129 -2.34 -1.19 -5.19
CA ASP A 129 -1.84 -0.06 -4.40
C ASP A 129 -1.84 -0.33 -2.90
N SER A 130 -2.89 -0.99 -2.41
CA SER A 130 -3.00 -1.32 -0.99
C SER A 130 -1.87 -2.21 -0.47
N TRP A 131 -1.21 -2.96 -1.36
CA TRP A 131 -0.02 -3.74 -1.05
C TRP A 131 1.26 -2.99 -1.42
N ALA A 132 1.30 -2.38 -2.61
CA ALA A 132 2.44 -1.61 -3.11
C ALA A 132 2.88 -0.51 -2.15
N THR A 133 1.93 0.17 -1.50
CA THR A 133 2.20 1.19 -0.48
C THR A 133 3.10 0.67 0.64
N SER A 134 2.91 -0.58 1.08
CA SER A 134 3.81 -1.20 2.06
C SER A 134 5.16 -1.56 1.44
N ILE A 135 5.19 -2.15 0.25
CA ILE A 135 6.41 -2.66 -0.38
C ILE A 135 7.40 -1.52 -0.71
N PHE A 136 6.90 -0.36 -1.13
CA PHE A 136 7.71 0.85 -1.29
C PHE A 136 8.41 1.25 0.02
N VAL A 137 7.65 1.30 1.11
CA VAL A 137 8.16 1.64 2.45
C VAL A 137 9.20 0.62 2.92
N LEU A 138 8.93 -0.68 2.77
CA LEU A 138 9.89 -1.72 3.15
C LEU A 138 11.18 -1.62 2.35
N SER A 139 11.09 -1.36 1.04
CA SER A 139 12.28 -1.18 0.19
C SER A 139 13.08 0.05 0.64
N PHE A 140 12.40 1.11 1.06
CA PHE A 140 13.00 2.35 1.54
C PHE A 140 13.77 2.19 2.86
N PHE A 141 13.33 1.32 3.77
CA PHE A 141 14.02 1.18 5.07
C PHE A 141 15.48 0.74 4.98
N SER A 142 15.86 0.06 3.90
CA SER A 142 17.27 -0.31 3.65
C SER A 142 18.14 0.93 3.39
N VAL A 143 17.53 2.03 2.90
CA VAL A 143 18.19 3.34 2.74
C VAL A 143 18.41 4.01 4.09
N CYS A 144 17.45 3.92 5.01
CA CYS A 144 17.54 4.56 6.33
C CYS A 144 18.56 3.89 7.26
N SER A 145 18.84 2.60 7.06
CA SER A 145 19.47 1.70 8.03
C SER A 145 18.70 1.58 9.34
N ARG A 146 18.77 0.40 9.93
CA ARG A 146 18.42 0.11 11.31
C ARG A 146 19.45 0.78 12.20
N ASP A 147 18.97 1.26 13.35
CA ASP A 147 19.81 1.85 14.39
C ASP A 147 20.95 0.92 14.81
N ASN A 148 22.18 1.44 14.72
CA ASN A 148 23.42 0.78 15.12
C ASN A 148 24.05 1.37 16.39
N GLY A 149 23.30 2.19 17.14
CA GLY A 149 23.75 2.88 18.36
C GLY A 149 24.43 4.22 18.12
N LYS A 150 24.60 4.64 16.86
CA LYS A 150 25.13 5.95 16.47
C LYS A 150 24.15 6.69 15.57
N THR A 151 23.59 5.98 14.62
CA THR A 151 22.78 6.52 13.52
C THR A 151 21.81 5.46 13.00
N GLY A 152 20.85 5.86 12.17
CA GLY A 152 19.81 4.99 11.63
C GLY A 152 18.50 5.07 12.41
N VAL A 153 17.56 4.20 12.05
CA VAL A 153 16.17 4.24 12.53
C VAL A 153 15.85 2.97 13.29
N SER A 154 15.26 3.08 14.49
CA SER A 154 14.87 1.89 15.25
C SER A 154 13.83 1.06 14.49
N VAL A 155 13.82 -0.27 14.66
CA VAL A 155 12.79 -1.14 14.04
C VAL A 155 11.37 -0.78 14.48
N TYR A 156 11.22 -0.21 15.69
CA TYR A 156 9.93 0.30 16.17
C TYR A 156 9.51 1.55 15.42
N THR A 157 10.43 2.47 15.14
CA THR A 157 10.18 3.64 14.31
C THR A 157 9.83 3.22 12.87
N MET A 158 10.48 2.20 12.32
CA MET A 158 10.10 1.61 11.02
C MET A 158 8.66 1.05 11.05
N TYR A 159 8.29 0.32 12.11
CA TYR A 159 6.92 -0.17 12.29
C TYR A 159 5.89 0.98 12.39
N ILE A 160 6.19 2.04 13.14
CA ILE A 160 5.34 3.23 13.25
C ILE A 160 5.24 3.93 11.89
N TYR A 161 6.35 4.09 11.17
CA TYR A 161 6.39 4.68 9.83
C TYR A 161 5.46 3.92 8.88
N LEU A 162 5.59 2.59 8.81
CA LEU A 162 4.72 1.74 8.00
C LEU A 162 3.26 1.89 8.42
N SER A 163 2.97 1.87 9.72
CA SER A 163 1.61 2.00 10.26
C SER A 163 0.97 3.33 9.87
N ILE A 164 1.73 4.43 9.89
CA ILE A 164 1.24 5.76 9.48
C ILE A 164 0.93 5.78 7.97
N VAL A 165 1.80 5.21 7.13
CA VAL A 165 1.56 5.17 5.68
C VAL A 165 0.30 4.36 5.36
N LEU A 166 0.16 3.17 5.97
CA LEU A 166 -1.03 2.33 5.81
C LEU A 166 -2.29 3.01 6.37
N PHE A 167 -2.20 3.69 7.50
CA PHE A 167 -3.30 4.47 8.05
C PHE A 167 -3.78 5.57 7.09
N ASN A 168 -2.85 6.32 6.48
CA ASN A 168 -3.22 7.35 5.49
C ASN A 168 -3.91 6.74 4.26
N PHE A 169 -3.42 5.61 3.76
CA PHE A 169 -4.06 4.88 2.67
C PHE A 169 -5.50 4.46 3.05
N MET A 170 -5.68 3.92 4.25
CA MET A 170 -6.99 3.57 4.80
C MET A 170 -7.90 4.81 4.89
N CYS A 171 -7.40 5.97 5.33
CA CYS A 171 -8.18 7.19 5.44
C CYS A 171 -8.76 7.64 4.09
N SER A 172 -8.00 7.58 2.99
CA SER A 172 -8.52 7.90 1.65
C SER A 172 -9.68 6.98 1.23
N HIS A 173 -9.60 5.69 1.56
CA HIS A 173 -10.70 4.76 1.30
C HIS A 173 -11.86 4.91 2.28
N TRP A 174 -11.61 5.25 3.55
CA TRP A 174 -12.67 5.57 4.49
C TRP A 174 -13.44 6.83 4.07
N GLU A 175 -12.73 7.85 3.61
CA GLU A 175 -13.30 9.08 3.05
C GLU A 175 -14.20 8.79 1.86
N LYS A 176 -13.70 8.04 0.86
CA LYS A 176 -14.50 7.69 -0.33
C LYS A 176 -15.66 6.76 0.01
N TYR A 177 -15.57 5.92 1.05
CA TYR A 177 -16.70 5.08 1.48
C TYR A 177 -17.85 5.95 1.97
N ASN A 178 -17.55 7.01 2.71
CA ASN A 178 -18.53 7.93 3.27
C ASN A 178 -19.07 8.92 2.22
N THR A 179 -18.19 9.49 1.41
CA THR A 179 -18.52 10.60 0.49
C THR A 179 -18.85 10.16 -0.93
N GLY A 180 -18.42 8.97 -1.33
CA GLY A 180 -18.48 8.50 -2.72
C GLY A 180 -17.46 9.15 -3.67
N VAL A 181 -16.54 9.96 -3.16
CA VAL A 181 -15.50 10.65 -3.95
C VAL A 181 -14.13 10.24 -3.43
N LEU A 182 -13.23 9.83 -4.32
CA LEU A 182 -11.82 9.62 -3.97
C LEU A 182 -11.07 10.96 -4.01
N PHE A 183 -10.68 11.51 -2.88
CA PHE A 183 -9.74 12.62 -2.89
C PHE A 183 -8.32 12.05 -2.90
N LEU A 184 -7.56 12.37 -3.94
CA LEU A 184 -6.21 11.85 -4.07
C LEU A 184 -5.31 12.46 -2.98
N PRO A 185 -4.60 11.63 -2.19
CA PRO A 185 -3.78 12.12 -1.10
C PRO A 185 -2.55 12.82 -1.66
N TRP A 186 -2.34 14.07 -1.26
CA TRP A 186 -1.17 14.87 -1.68
C TRP A 186 0.17 14.20 -1.35
N GLY A 187 0.18 13.38 -0.29
CA GLY A 187 1.37 12.66 0.15
C GLY A 187 1.83 11.60 -0.86
N TYR A 188 0.95 11.11 -1.74
CA TYR A 188 1.29 10.07 -2.72
C TYR A 188 2.38 10.53 -3.69
N ASP A 189 2.11 11.54 -4.54
CA ASP A 189 3.11 12.02 -5.51
C ASP A 189 4.40 12.48 -4.82
N LEU A 190 4.27 13.15 -3.66
CA LEU A 190 5.43 13.64 -2.91
C LEU A 190 6.29 12.47 -2.43
N SER A 191 5.68 11.42 -1.88
CA SER A 191 6.39 10.24 -1.40
C SER A 191 7.12 9.51 -2.54
N GLN A 192 6.51 9.41 -3.72
CA GLN A 192 7.13 8.76 -4.88
C GLN A 192 8.35 9.55 -5.37
N VAL A 193 8.24 10.88 -5.50
CA VAL A 193 9.35 11.74 -5.89
C VAL A 193 10.49 11.68 -4.86
N VAL A 194 10.16 11.74 -3.57
CA VAL A 194 11.15 11.62 -2.48
C VAL A 194 11.85 10.26 -2.51
N LEU A 195 11.11 9.17 -2.75
CA LEU A 195 11.68 7.83 -2.81
C LEU A 195 12.67 7.67 -3.98
N ILE A 196 12.30 8.15 -5.17
CA ILE A 196 13.18 8.16 -6.35
C ILE A 196 14.43 9.00 -6.06
N ALA A 197 14.25 10.21 -5.51
CA ALA A 197 15.37 11.09 -5.16
C ALA A 197 16.29 10.46 -4.11
N ALA A 198 15.75 9.76 -3.11
CA ALA A 198 16.53 9.07 -2.10
C ALA A 198 17.39 7.95 -2.71
N TYR A 199 16.83 7.15 -3.62
CA TYR A 199 17.60 6.12 -4.31
C TYR A 199 18.69 6.70 -5.22
N LEU A 200 18.39 7.78 -5.96
CA LEU A 200 19.40 8.49 -6.77
C LEU A 200 20.51 9.07 -5.90
N LEU A 201 20.16 9.74 -4.80
CA LEU A 201 21.13 10.29 -3.85
C LEU A 201 22.05 9.19 -3.31
N THR A 202 21.47 8.06 -2.90
CA THR A 202 22.22 6.91 -2.38
C THR A 202 23.16 6.32 -3.43
N GLY A 203 22.69 6.15 -4.67
CA GLY A 203 23.51 5.61 -5.75
C GLY A 203 24.63 6.55 -6.22
N LEU A 204 24.38 7.87 -6.24
CA LEU A 204 25.34 8.84 -6.77
C LEU A 204 26.37 9.31 -5.73
N VAL A 205 25.95 9.46 -4.47
CA VAL A 205 26.80 10.01 -3.39
C VAL A 205 27.37 8.91 -2.49
N GLY A 206 26.67 7.79 -2.37
CA GLY A 206 26.98 6.73 -1.42
C GLY A 206 26.02 6.72 -0.23
N VAL A 207 25.99 5.59 0.49
CA VAL A 207 25.10 5.37 1.64
C VAL A 207 25.47 6.23 2.85
N GLU A 208 26.71 6.72 2.90
CA GLU A 208 27.25 7.54 3.98
C GLU A 208 26.52 8.88 4.13
N VAL A 209 25.83 9.33 3.10
CA VAL A 209 25.01 10.55 3.16
C VAL A 209 23.93 10.47 4.24
N TRP A 210 23.38 9.28 4.48
CA TRP A 210 22.34 9.04 5.49
C TRP A 210 22.89 9.01 6.92
N GLN A 211 24.21 8.85 7.06
CA GLN A 211 24.91 8.76 8.35
C GLN A 211 25.59 10.06 8.76
N LYS A 212 25.40 11.14 7.99
CA LYS A 212 25.93 12.47 8.29
C LYS A 212 24.83 13.36 8.85
N PRO A 213 25.08 14.10 9.94
CA PRO A 213 24.12 15.09 10.42
C PRO A 213 23.94 16.18 9.36
N LEU A 214 22.69 16.58 9.16
CA LEU A 214 22.27 17.61 8.22
C LEU A 214 22.38 19.01 8.85
N LEU A 215 21.48 19.35 9.78
CA LEU A 215 21.42 20.64 10.46
C LEU A 215 21.03 20.45 11.93
N PHE A 216 21.67 21.18 12.84
CA PHE A 216 21.39 21.13 14.28
C PHE A 216 21.45 19.72 14.89
N GLY A 217 22.24 18.82 14.30
CA GLY A 217 22.36 17.42 14.74
C GLY A 217 21.26 16.47 14.24
N TYR A 218 20.28 16.94 13.47
CA TYR A 218 19.28 16.09 12.81
C TYR A 218 19.84 15.41 11.58
N TYR A 219 19.46 14.16 11.35
CA TYR A 219 19.76 13.40 10.14
C TYR A 219 18.63 13.54 9.12
N ILE A 220 18.92 13.21 7.85
CA ILE A 220 17.90 13.23 6.78
C ILE A 220 16.73 12.29 7.14
N THR A 221 17.03 11.14 7.75
CA THR A 221 16.01 10.18 8.22
C THR A 221 15.07 10.79 9.26
N ASP A 222 15.58 11.60 10.19
CA ASP A 222 14.75 12.27 11.20
C ASP A 222 13.80 13.26 10.55
N VAL A 223 14.31 14.06 9.59
CA VAL A 223 13.50 15.01 8.82
C VAL A 223 12.40 14.28 8.07
N LEU A 224 12.68 13.15 7.43
CA LEU A 224 11.67 12.37 6.70
C LEU A 224 10.60 11.78 7.63
N VAL A 225 10.98 11.31 8.82
CA VAL A 225 10.04 10.82 9.84
C VAL A 225 9.15 11.97 10.35
N ILE A 226 9.74 13.12 10.66
CA ILE A 226 9.01 14.32 11.11
C ILE A 226 8.04 14.80 10.02
N LEU A 227 8.48 14.84 8.76
CA LEU A 227 7.64 15.21 7.63
C LEU A 227 6.48 14.22 7.43
N LEU A 228 6.73 12.91 7.54
CA LEU A 228 5.66 11.91 7.44
C LEU A 228 4.60 12.13 8.55
N ILE A 229 5.03 12.22 9.80
CA ILE A 229 4.13 12.40 10.95
C ILE A 229 3.37 13.72 10.82
N GLY A 230 4.08 14.82 10.54
CA GLY A 230 3.49 16.15 10.37
C GLY A 230 2.48 16.18 9.24
N PHE A 231 2.81 15.60 8.09
CA PHE A 231 1.90 15.55 6.94
C PHE A 231 0.67 14.68 7.21
N SER A 232 0.83 13.57 7.92
CA SER A 232 -0.29 12.72 8.34
C SER A 232 -1.24 13.47 9.27
N LEU A 233 -0.71 14.06 10.34
CA LEU A 233 -1.50 14.67 11.42
C LEU A 233 -2.06 16.05 11.07
N LEU A 234 -1.32 16.86 10.31
CA LEU A 234 -1.70 18.25 10.04
C LEU A 234 -2.38 18.43 8.67
N ARG A 235 -2.22 17.49 7.74
CA ARG A 235 -2.77 17.60 6.38
C ARG A 235 -3.73 16.46 6.03
N SER A 236 -3.25 15.23 5.98
CA SER A 236 -4.00 14.10 5.39
C SER A 236 -5.22 13.69 6.22
N PHE A 237 -5.03 13.50 7.53
CA PHE A 237 -6.13 13.12 8.41
C PHE A 237 -7.15 14.26 8.61
N PRO A 238 -6.74 15.52 8.88
CA PRO A 238 -7.68 16.64 8.94
C PRO A 238 -8.45 16.85 7.63
N GLN A 239 -7.83 16.66 6.46
CA GLN A 239 -8.51 16.75 5.17
C GLN A 239 -9.62 15.71 5.05
N THR A 240 -9.34 14.47 5.45
CA THR A 240 -10.33 13.37 5.44
C THR A 240 -11.53 13.74 6.30
N LEU A 241 -11.29 14.20 7.54
CA LEU A 241 -12.36 14.62 8.46
C LEU A 241 -13.15 15.81 7.89
N TYR A 242 -12.46 16.80 7.34
CA TYR A 242 -13.07 17.98 6.73
C TYR A 242 -13.99 17.63 5.56
N ASN A 243 -13.55 16.74 4.67
CA ASN A 243 -14.33 16.33 3.50
C ASN A 243 -15.56 15.51 3.90
N ILE A 244 -15.44 14.58 4.87
CA ILE A 244 -16.59 13.86 5.42
C ILE A 244 -17.56 14.84 6.09
N HIS A 245 -17.06 15.77 6.90
CA HIS A 245 -17.87 16.79 7.55
C HIS A 245 -18.60 17.69 6.54
N ARG A 246 -17.92 18.12 5.47
CA ARG A 246 -18.56 18.88 4.39
C ARG A 246 -19.62 18.08 3.65
N ALA A 247 -19.37 16.80 3.39
CA ALA A 247 -20.35 15.94 2.76
C ALA A 247 -21.59 15.76 3.65
N HIS A 248 -21.39 15.70 4.98
CA HIS A 248 -22.46 15.68 5.97
C HIS A 248 -23.31 16.97 5.91
N LEU A 249 -22.68 18.14 5.99
CA LEU A 249 -23.37 19.44 5.92
C LEU A 249 -24.16 19.61 4.61
N LYS A 250 -23.61 19.11 3.49
CA LYS A 250 -24.27 19.13 2.18
C LYS A 250 -25.32 18.03 1.98
N LYS A 251 -25.53 17.14 2.96
CA LYS A 251 -26.43 15.97 2.87
C LYS A 251 -26.12 15.07 1.67
N THR A 252 -24.83 14.90 1.39
CA THR A 252 -24.30 14.10 0.26
C THR A 252 -23.59 12.81 0.70
N LEU A 253 -23.57 12.51 2.00
CA LEU A 253 -23.04 11.24 2.49
C LEU A 253 -23.83 10.07 1.92
N LYS A 254 -23.14 8.97 1.62
CA LYS A 254 -23.78 7.70 1.22
C LYS A 254 -24.68 7.13 2.32
N ASN A 255 -24.28 7.30 3.59
CA ASN A 255 -25.03 6.86 4.76
C ASN A 255 -25.07 7.99 5.80
N GLY A 256 -26.24 8.25 6.39
CA GLY A 256 -26.43 9.30 7.40
C GLY A 256 -26.07 8.91 8.83
N SER A 257 -25.89 7.61 9.10
CA SER A 257 -25.58 7.08 10.44
C SER A 257 -24.07 7.12 10.72
N LEU A 258 -23.69 7.65 11.87
CA LEU A 258 -22.29 7.65 12.34
C LEU A 258 -21.73 6.23 12.45
N TYR A 259 -22.54 5.28 12.93
CA TYR A 259 -22.16 3.88 13.03
C TYR A 259 -21.80 3.29 11.66
N GLU A 260 -22.65 3.51 10.64
CA GLU A 260 -22.39 3.02 9.29
C GLU A 260 -21.17 3.70 8.65
N GLY A 261 -20.92 4.97 8.98
CA GLY A 261 -19.76 5.70 8.49
C GLY A 261 -18.43 5.26 9.10
N LEU A 262 -18.44 4.78 10.35
CA LEU A 262 -17.26 4.28 11.07
C LEU A 262 -17.01 2.77 10.85
N LEU A 263 -18.02 2.03 10.40
CA LEU A 263 -17.92 0.58 10.20
C LEU A 263 -16.69 0.11 9.39
N PRO A 264 -16.29 0.78 8.28
CA PRO A 264 -15.10 0.38 7.52
C PRO A 264 -13.78 0.45 8.29
N LEU A 265 -13.72 1.23 9.38
CA LEU A 265 -12.52 1.40 10.19
C LEU A 265 -12.32 0.26 11.20
N VAL A 266 -13.37 -0.46 11.58
CA VAL A 266 -13.32 -1.42 12.70
C VAL A 266 -12.27 -2.50 12.46
N SER A 267 -12.33 -3.18 11.30
CA SER A 267 -11.39 -4.27 11.01
C SER A 267 -9.93 -3.80 10.85
N PRO A 268 -9.62 -2.74 10.08
CA PRO A 268 -8.26 -2.19 10.02
C PRO A 268 -7.70 -1.71 11.37
N LEU A 269 -8.51 -1.04 12.20
CA LEU A 269 -8.05 -0.56 13.50
C LEU A 269 -7.79 -1.72 14.46
N LEU A 270 -8.65 -2.74 14.49
CA LEU A 270 -8.41 -3.96 15.26
C LEU A 270 -7.16 -4.69 14.78
N LEU A 271 -6.89 -4.71 13.47
CA LEU A 271 -5.64 -5.24 12.92
C LEU A 271 -4.43 -4.50 13.49
N PHE A 272 -4.42 -3.16 13.45
CA PHE A 272 -3.33 -2.37 14.03
C PHE A 272 -3.17 -2.60 15.53
N VAL A 273 -4.27 -2.73 16.27
CA VAL A 273 -4.23 -3.03 17.72
C VAL A 273 -3.58 -4.38 17.95
N LEU A 274 -4.02 -5.45 17.27
CA LEU A 274 -3.46 -6.80 17.43
C LEU A 274 -1.97 -6.85 17.07
N LEU A 275 -1.58 -6.23 15.95
CA LEU A 275 -0.19 -6.15 15.52
C LEU A 275 0.67 -5.39 16.53
N THR A 276 0.17 -4.27 17.06
CA THR A 276 0.89 -3.46 18.06
C THR A 276 1.03 -4.19 19.38
N VAL A 277 -0.02 -4.91 19.82
CA VAL A 277 0.05 -5.79 21.00
C VAL A 277 1.12 -6.86 20.80
N TRP A 278 1.20 -7.47 19.62
CA TRP A 278 2.26 -8.45 19.33
C TRP A 278 3.65 -7.82 19.37
N VAL A 279 3.83 -6.65 18.74
CA VAL A 279 5.12 -5.93 18.75
C VAL A 279 5.57 -5.58 20.17
N VAL A 280 4.67 -5.04 21.00
CA VAL A 280 5.01 -4.50 22.33
C VAL A 280 5.13 -5.59 23.39
N LEU A 281 4.32 -6.64 23.31
CA LEU A 281 4.25 -7.69 24.34
C LEU A 281 4.91 -9.02 23.94
N SER A 282 5.50 -9.13 22.74
CA SER A 282 6.26 -10.33 22.32
C SER A 282 7.45 -10.56 23.27
N PRO A 283 7.49 -11.70 24.00
CA PRO A 283 8.63 -12.04 24.86
C PRO A 283 9.93 -12.23 24.06
N GLY A 284 9.82 -12.65 22.80
CA GLY A 284 10.94 -12.87 21.90
C GLY A 284 11.46 -11.61 21.21
N ASN A 285 10.84 -10.43 21.43
CA ASN A 285 11.12 -9.20 20.68
C ASN A 285 11.11 -9.44 19.16
N ILE A 286 10.01 -10.07 18.69
CA ILE A 286 9.91 -10.65 17.34
C ILE A 286 10.18 -9.64 16.22
N LEU A 287 9.75 -8.38 16.41
CA LEU A 287 10.00 -7.31 15.45
C LEU A 287 11.50 -7.02 15.28
N ALA A 288 12.27 -7.03 16.37
CA ALA A 288 13.71 -6.81 16.30
C ALA A 288 14.47 -8.03 15.77
N LYS A 289 13.95 -9.24 15.96
CA LYS A 289 14.55 -10.47 15.43
C LYS A 289 14.28 -10.69 13.95
N GLN A 290 13.05 -10.43 13.50
CA GLN A 290 12.60 -10.71 12.13
C GLN A 290 11.91 -9.47 11.52
N PRO A 291 12.57 -8.30 11.45
CA PRO A 291 11.93 -7.04 11.08
C PRO A 291 11.32 -7.09 9.68
N ARG A 292 12.06 -7.58 8.68
CA ARG A 292 11.60 -7.62 7.29
C ARG A 292 10.40 -8.53 7.11
N LEU A 293 10.44 -9.73 7.71
CA LEU A 293 9.35 -10.70 7.66
C LEU A 293 8.09 -10.18 8.38
N PHE A 294 8.25 -9.61 9.58
CA PHE A 294 7.14 -9.06 10.35
C PHE A 294 6.48 -7.90 9.61
N LEU A 295 7.27 -6.95 9.08
CA LEU A 295 6.73 -5.79 8.37
C LEU A 295 6.08 -6.18 7.02
N TRP A 296 6.59 -7.21 6.32
CA TRP A 296 5.90 -7.80 5.17
C TRP A 296 4.53 -8.35 5.55
N MET A 297 4.45 -9.09 6.66
CA MET A 297 3.19 -9.63 7.19
C MET A 297 2.18 -8.53 7.51
N VAL A 298 2.62 -7.42 8.12
CA VAL A 298 1.81 -6.23 8.36
C VAL A 298 1.21 -5.71 7.05
N GLY A 299 2.05 -5.48 6.04
CA GLY A 299 1.63 -4.94 4.75
C GLY A 299 0.62 -5.81 4.01
N VAL A 300 0.88 -7.12 3.90
CA VAL A 300 -0.01 -8.04 3.16
C VAL A 300 -1.32 -8.31 3.90
N THR A 301 -1.29 -8.38 5.24
CA THR A 301 -2.51 -8.56 6.04
C THR A 301 -3.39 -7.32 5.97
N PHE A 302 -2.79 -6.12 6.04
CA PHE A 302 -3.49 -4.85 5.84
C PHE A 302 -4.13 -4.78 4.46
N SER A 303 -3.36 -5.06 3.40
CA SER A 303 -3.85 -5.03 2.03
C SER A 303 -5.06 -5.97 1.84
N ASN A 304 -5.04 -7.17 2.42
CA ASN A 304 -6.17 -8.08 2.35
C ASN A 304 -7.45 -7.51 3.01
N VAL A 305 -7.31 -6.93 4.22
CA VAL A 305 -8.43 -6.29 4.93
C VAL A 305 -8.97 -5.10 4.14
N ILE A 306 -8.09 -4.25 3.60
CA ILE A 306 -8.48 -3.05 2.87
C ILE A 306 -9.11 -3.37 1.52
N CYS A 307 -8.64 -4.39 0.80
CA CYS A 307 -9.28 -4.83 -0.44
C CYS A 307 -10.77 -5.17 -0.25
N LYS A 308 -11.17 -5.70 0.92
CA LYS A 308 -12.58 -5.92 1.25
C LYS A 308 -13.34 -4.61 1.44
N VAL A 309 -12.73 -3.62 2.09
CA VAL A 309 -13.29 -2.26 2.23
C VAL A 309 -13.46 -1.62 0.85
N ILE A 310 -12.47 -1.72 -0.05
CA ILE A 310 -12.53 -1.19 -1.42
C ILE A 310 -13.68 -1.83 -2.19
N VAL A 311 -13.84 -3.16 -2.12
CA VAL A 311 -14.97 -3.86 -2.75
C VAL A 311 -16.31 -3.33 -2.23
N CYS A 312 -16.49 -3.20 -0.92
CA CYS A 312 -17.72 -2.69 -0.33
C CYS A 312 -18.00 -1.24 -0.75
N GLN A 313 -16.97 -0.40 -0.74
CA GLN A 313 -17.02 0.99 -1.19
C GLN A 313 -17.48 1.13 -2.65
N MET A 314 -16.88 0.36 -3.57
CA MET A 314 -17.18 0.44 -4.99
C MET A 314 -18.53 -0.19 -5.33
N SER A 315 -18.88 -1.30 -4.68
CA SER A 315 -20.21 -1.92 -4.85
C SER A 315 -21.33 -1.22 -4.08
N SER A 316 -21.02 -0.19 -3.27
CA SER A 316 -21.95 0.47 -2.35
C SER A 316 -22.68 -0.54 -1.45
N THR A 317 -21.95 -1.53 -0.95
CA THR A 317 -22.43 -2.53 0.00
C THR A 317 -21.82 -2.31 1.38
N ARG A 318 -22.51 -2.81 2.41
CA ARG A 318 -22.08 -2.71 3.79
C ARG A 318 -20.87 -3.64 4.05
N PRO A 319 -19.78 -3.16 4.66
CA PRO A 319 -18.65 -4.00 5.04
C PRO A 319 -19.00 -4.94 6.20
N GLU A 320 -18.32 -6.08 6.24
CA GLU A 320 -18.36 -6.98 7.39
C GLU A 320 -17.68 -6.31 8.59
N LEU A 321 -18.21 -6.53 9.80
CA LEU A 321 -17.67 -5.92 11.03
C LEU A 321 -16.24 -6.41 11.30
N LEU A 322 -16.04 -7.74 11.22
CA LEU A 322 -14.78 -8.41 11.51
C LEU A 322 -14.30 -9.17 10.29
N HIS A 323 -13.14 -8.77 9.77
CA HIS A 323 -12.44 -9.52 8.76
C HIS A 323 -11.93 -10.85 9.33
N TRP A 324 -12.12 -11.94 8.60
CA TRP A 324 -11.84 -13.30 9.09
C TRP A 324 -10.37 -13.54 9.49
N PHE A 325 -9.40 -12.80 8.94
CA PHE A 325 -7.99 -12.86 9.36
C PHE A 325 -7.73 -12.37 10.79
N LEU A 326 -8.60 -11.55 11.36
CA LEU A 326 -8.42 -11.04 12.72
C LEU A 326 -8.47 -12.16 13.75
N PHE A 327 -9.27 -13.20 13.53
CA PHE A 327 -9.38 -14.33 14.44
C PHE A 327 -8.09 -15.18 14.54
N PRO A 328 -7.53 -15.74 13.44
CA PRO A 328 -6.28 -16.49 13.53
C PRO A 328 -5.12 -15.59 13.96
N LEU A 329 -5.10 -14.30 13.59
CA LEU A 329 -4.11 -13.36 14.12
C LEU A 329 -4.24 -13.22 15.64
N ALA A 330 -5.45 -12.99 16.17
CA ALA A 330 -5.66 -12.88 17.61
C ALA A 330 -5.22 -14.13 18.38
N LEU A 331 -5.44 -15.33 17.82
CA LEU A 331 -4.93 -16.58 18.41
C LEU A 331 -3.39 -16.62 18.43
N VAL A 332 -2.74 -16.23 17.34
CA VAL A 332 -1.27 -16.16 17.27
C VAL A 332 -0.73 -15.14 18.27
N VAL A 333 -1.32 -13.94 18.33
CA VAL A 333 -0.93 -12.90 19.28
C VAL A 333 -1.12 -13.38 20.71
N TYR A 334 -2.26 -13.98 21.05
CA TYR A 334 -2.51 -14.54 22.38
C TYR A 334 -1.48 -15.61 22.76
N ALA A 335 -1.19 -16.55 21.87
CA ALA A 335 -0.19 -17.59 22.10
C ALA A 335 1.23 -17.03 22.25
N ALA A 336 1.57 -15.97 21.49
CA ALA A 336 2.85 -15.29 21.60
C ALA A 336 3.01 -14.58 22.95
N ILE A 337 2.06 -13.72 23.32
CA ILE A 337 2.15 -12.89 24.54
C ILE A 337 2.01 -13.68 25.84
N SER A 338 1.37 -14.86 25.79
CA SER A 338 1.28 -15.79 26.93
C SER A 338 2.55 -16.62 27.12
N GLY A 339 3.52 -16.51 26.21
CA GLY A 339 4.75 -17.31 26.23
C GLY A 339 4.58 -18.75 25.75
N LEU A 340 3.37 -19.16 25.34
CA LEU A 340 3.09 -20.53 24.87
C LEU A 340 3.92 -20.90 23.63
N LEU A 341 4.23 -19.93 22.77
CA LEU A 341 5.04 -20.19 21.58
C LEU A 341 6.53 -20.36 21.90
N GLY A 342 7.07 -19.68 22.92
CA GLY A 342 8.49 -19.70 23.24
C GLY A 342 9.38 -19.48 22.00
N TRP A 343 10.28 -20.43 21.71
CA TRP A 343 11.17 -20.41 20.55
C TRP A 343 10.45 -20.62 19.20
N ALA A 344 9.22 -21.15 19.21
CA ALA A 344 8.44 -21.37 18.00
C ALA A 344 7.78 -20.10 17.45
N GLU A 345 7.85 -18.97 18.17
CA GLU A 345 7.25 -17.68 17.75
C GLU A 345 7.72 -17.25 16.35
N GLU A 346 9.01 -17.42 16.05
CA GLU A 346 9.60 -17.10 14.74
C GLU A 346 9.06 -18.00 13.62
N ALA A 347 8.94 -19.30 13.89
CA ALA A 347 8.39 -20.26 12.93
C ALA A 347 6.89 -20.00 12.69
N VAL A 348 6.14 -19.65 13.73
CA VAL A 348 4.72 -19.27 13.62
C VAL A 348 4.57 -17.97 12.84
N LEU A 349 5.42 -16.97 13.06
CA LEU A 349 5.45 -15.76 12.24
C LEU A 349 5.67 -16.12 10.76
N ALA A 350 6.68 -16.94 10.44
CA ALA A 350 6.96 -17.34 9.06
C ALA A 350 5.78 -18.10 8.42
N ALA A 351 5.21 -19.07 9.14
CA ALA A 351 4.06 -19.84 8.66
C ALA A 351 2.82 -18.95 8.45
N PHE A 352 2.52 -18.08 9.41
CA PHE A 352 1.40 -17.14 9.31
C PHE A 352 1.60 -16.19 8.13
N THR A 353 2.81 -15.62 7.99
CA THR A 353 3.19 -14.73 6.89
C THR A 353 3.00 -15.39 5.52
N ALA A 354 3.49 -16.63 5.36
CA ALA A 354 3.31 -17.40 4.14
C ALA A 354 1.83 -17.66 3.84
N LEU A 355 1.04 -18.01 4.86
CA LEU A 355 -0.40 -18.27 4.73
C LEU A 355 -1.16 -17.01 4.31
N VAL A 356 -0.95 -15.87 4.98
CA VAL A 356 -1.66 -14.62 4.63
C VAL A 356 -1.24 -14.11 3.26
N THR A 357 0.03 -14.27 2.87
CA THR A 357 0.52 -13.91 1.53
C THR A 357 -0.15 -14.77 0.46
N ALA A 358 -0.14 -16.10 0.63
CA ALA A 358 -0.80 -17.02 -0.29
C ALA A 358 -2.30 -16.75 -0.40
N ALA A 359 -2.96 -16.48 0.74
CA ALA A 359 -4.38 -16.15 0.77
C ALA A 359 -4.70 -14.80 0.12
N HIS A 360 -3.82 -13.80 0.23
CA HIS A 360 -3.97 -12.52 -0.46
C HIS A 360 -3.81 -12.64 -1.98
N VAL A 361 -2.78 -13.37 -2.44
CA VAL A 361 -2.60 -13.66 -3.88
C VAL A 361 -3.80 -14.45 -4.42
N HIS A 362 -4.25 -15.46 -3.70
CA HIS A 362 -5.43 -16.25 -4.08
C HIS A 362 -6.70 -15.40 -4.15
N TYR A 363 -6.91 -14.51 -3.18
CA TYR A 363 -8.01 -13.54 -3.18
C TYR A 363 -7.97 -12.65 -4.43
N GLY A 364 -6.83 -12.02 -4.73
CA GLY A 364 -6.69 -11.14 -5.90
C GLY A 364 -6.99 -11.85 -7.21
N ILE A 365 -6.44 -13.05 -7.41
CA ILE A 365 -6.69 -13.89 -8.61
C ILE A 365 -8.18 -14.23 -8.72
N CYS A 366 -8.82 -14.66 -7.63
CA CYS A 366 -10.21 -15.09 -7.67
C CYS A 366 -11.19 -13.93 -7.89
N VAL A 367 -10.95 -12.78 -7.25
CA VAL A 367 -11.77 -11.56 -7.42
C VAL A 367 -11.63 -11.01 -8.83
N GLY A 368 -10.40 -10.89 -9.34
CA GLY A 368 -10.13 -10.44 -10.70
C GLY A 368 -10.85 -11.32 -11.73
N ARG A 369 -10.78 -12.65 -11.58
CA ARG A 369 -11.51 -13.59 -12.45
C ARG A 369 -13.03 -13.43 -12.35
N GLN A 370 -13.59 -13.34 -11.15
CA GLN A 370 -15.04 -13.17 -10.94
C GLN A 370 -15.58 -11.94 -11.66
N LEU A 371 -14.90 -10.80 -11.50
CA LEU A 371 -15.32 -9.54 -12.15
C LEU A 371 -15.07 -9.57 -13.65
N SER A 372 -13.96 -10.16 -14.08
CA SER A 372 -13.65 -10.36 -15.50
C SER A 372 -14.71 -11.20 -16.21
N GLU A 373 -15.21 -12.25 -15.55
CA GLU A 373 -16.36 -13.04 -16.03
C GLU A 373 -17.67 -12.24 -15.97
N HIS A 374 -17.94 -11.53 -14.86
CA HIS A 374 -19.17 -10.75 -14.68
C HIS A 374 -19.35 -9.62 -15.70
N PHE A 375 -18.25 -8.95 -16.06
CA PHE A 375 -18.22 -7.85 -17.03
C PHE A 375 -17.91 -8.31 -18.47
N ASN A 376 -17.64 -9.60 -18.66
CA ASN A 376 -17.27 -10.17 -19.96
C ASN A 376 -16.06 -9.47 -20.64
N ILE A 377 -15.02 -9.17 -19.87
CA ILE A 377 -13.78 -8.53 -20.33
C ILE A 377 -12.57 -9.38 -19.96
N TYR A 378 -11.46 -9.32 -20.72
CA TYR A 378 -10.20 -9.91 -20.29
C TYR A 378 -9.45 -8.96 -19.37
N ILE A 379 -8.77 -9.48 -18.34
CA ILE A 379 -8.01 -8.65 -17.39
C ILE A 379 -6.84 -7.95 -18.10
N PHE A 380 -6.09 -8.67 -18.93
CA PHE A 380 -4.86 -8.19 -19.56
C PHE A 380 -4.95 -8.05 -21.09
N SER A 381 -6.16 -7.92 -21.64
CA SER A 381 -6.37 -7.79 -23.09
C SER A 381 -7.55 -6.90 -23.40
N LEU A 382 -7.41 -6.07 -24.44
CA LEU A 382 -8.47 -5.22 -24.98
C LEU A 382 -9.40 -5.96 -25.95
N LYS A 383 -9.15 -7.25 -26.22
CA LYS A 383 -10.05 -8.07 -27.06
C LYS A 383 -11.39 -8.28 -26.34
N LYS A 384 -12.46 -8.40 -27.11
CA LYS A 384 -13.76 -8.82 -26.58
C LYS A 384 -13.75 -10.33 -26.32
N ARG A 385 -14.35 -10.76 -25.21
CA ARG A 385 -14.63 -12.18 -24.98
C ARG A 385 -15.71 -12.62 -25.96
N VAL A 386 -15.48 -13.71 -26.68
CA VAL A 386 -16.52 -14.38 -27.45
C VAL A 386 -17.47 -15.02 -26.43
N GLN A 387 -18.77 -14.67 -26.50
CA GLN A 387 -19.78 -15.40 -25.75
C GLN A 387 -19.97 -16.74 -26.48
N GLU A 388 -19.54 -17.82 -25.84
CA GLU A 388 -19.89 -19.20 -26.26
C GLU A 388 -21.35 -19.50 -25.95
#